data_AF-A0A841Q436-F1
#
_entry.id   AF-A0A841Q436-F1
#
_cell.length_a   1.000
_cell.length_b   1.000
_cell.length_c   1.000
_cell.angle_alpha   90.00
_cell.angle_beta   90.00
_cell.angle_gamma   90.00
#
_symmetry.space_group_name_H-M   'P 1'
#
loop_
_entity.id
_entity.type
_entity.pdbx_description
1 polymer ?
#
loop_
_entity_poly.entity_id
_entity_poly.type
_entity_poly.pdbx_seq_one_letter_code
_entity_poly.pdbx_strand_id
1 'polypeptide(L)'
;MGINLSSQSLSTKEKRTITFSFLIIMVYFIFLFSSMSFSVFHADLSKNDFLSLHILLEIISISVAYAIAFTGLLTYPYTASNHRLYIGAVFFVVGTLDLFHTLSYTGMPIFITESSVMHSTWFRIIARLTEALFLLIIISRKNKHIKIFKPNIIFSLASLYAVFIIYNVYRFTLPILESNEGITQIALNLEYFIIVFHLLTIFILLRQYIKEKDSTRLTFIIGFVFLLLSEVTFTLYESMYDFINILRHVYKAFGFYFILKGVHDSTIQEPYKKEQQAQLALRKSENRYRRLIEESPDANFVHRDGIVIYLNEPTARILKMDNTKQLIGRSVFDFIDHEDHEKVYEGIKKTRETNEKFEQTELKAMNSKGEKIIIEVSAIPITFDEEAAIHVIFRDITKRKEMERNLQKLNEELQKLSAIDGLTNIPNRRYFDNYLQKQWDHAKRNQASLSLIMLDIDFFKKYNDTYGHLMGDTCLKKVAASIQHKLYRSLDVVARYGGEEFAVILPETKLKDALAIAERIRRGIESLHISHASSEVSDDVTISIGVASLIPRDSESVEMFITTADQALYRAKNNGRNQVQYNQDLCLLDENPPF
;
A
#
# COMPACT_ATOMS: atom_id res chain seq x y z
N MET A 1 -7.79 21.96 -15.77
CA MET A 1 -8.10 21.41 -14.42
C MET A 1 -9.32 22.17 -13.91
N GLY A 2 -10.52 21.67 -14.21
CA GLY A 2 -11.78 22.35 -13.88
C GLY A 2 -12.01 22.35 -12.38
N ILE A 3 -12.28 23.52 -11.81
CA ILE A 3 -12.69 23.68 -10.41
C ILE A 3 -14.09 23.08 -10.30
N ASN A 4 -14.15 21.82 -9.90
CA ASN A 4 -15.40 21.15 -9.57
C ASN A 4 -15.88 21.69 -8.22
N LEU A 5 -16.58 22.84 -8.24
CA LEU A 5 -17.39 23.32 -7.13
C LEU A 5 -18.59 22.38 -6.99
N SER A 6 -18.35 21.18 -6.44
CA SER A 6 -19.44 20.33 -6.00
C SER A 6 -20.26 21.11 -4.97
N SER A 7 -21.49 21.44 -5.35
CA SER A 7 -22.53 21.93 -4.47
C SER A 7 -22.93 20.79 -3.53
N GLN A 8 -22.07 20.46 -2.56
CA GLN A 8 -22.47 19.58 -1.46
C GLN A 8 -23.70 20.20 -0.80
N SER A 9 -24.83 19.52 -0.98
CA SER A 9 -26.14 19.92 -0.45
C SER A 9 -26.08 19.98 1.06
N LEU A 10 -26.74 20.97 1.66
CA LEU A 10 -26.96 21.07 3.11
C LEU A 10 -27.31 19.68 3.69
N SER A 11 -26.67 19.31 4.81
CA SER A 11 -26.98 18.07 5.51
C SER A 11 -28.45 18.08 5.98
N THR A 12 -29.02 16.89 6.18
CA THR A 12 -30.41 16.75 6.65
C THR A 12 -30.64 17.45 8.00
N LYS A 13 -29.62 17.49 8.88
CA LYS A 13 -29.66 18.21 10.17
C LYS A 13 -29.68 19.73 9.95
N GLU A 14 -28.84 20.25 9.05
CA GLU A 14 -28.81 21.68 8.72
C GLU A 14 -30.11 22.14 8.08
N LYS A 15 -30.65 21.37 7.12
CA LYS A 15 -31.96 21.66 6.50
C LYS A 15 -33.06 21.77 7.54
N ARG A 16 -33.18 20.79 8.45
CA ARG A 16 -34.18 20.83 9.54
C ARG A 16 -33.99 22.04 10.45
N THR A 17 -32.74 22.36 10.81
CA THR A 17 -32.45 23.50 11.70
C THR A 17 -32.79 24.83 11.02
N ILE A 18 -32.47 24.99 9.73
CA ILE A 18 -32.84 26.17 8.93
C ILE A 18 -34.36 26.26 8.79
N THR A 19 -35.05 25.17 8.42
CA THR A 19 -36.51 25.18 8.24
C THR A 19 -37.24 25.52 9.53
N PHE A 20 -36.82 24.96 10.66
CA PHE A 20 -37.40 25.28 11.97
C PHE A 20 -37.19 26.75 12.34
N SER A 21 -35.97 27.27 12.15
CA SER A 21 -35.65 28.67 12.46
C SER A 21 -36.40 29.62 11.52
N PHE A 22 -36.49 29.28 10.23
CA PHE A 22 -37.25 30.04 9.24
C PHE A 22 -38.74 30.10 9.59
N LEU A 23 -39.33 29.00 10.06
CA LEU A 23 -40.72 28.98 10.49
C LEU A 23 -40.96 29.97 11.64
N ILE A 24 -40.08 29.99 12.65
CA ILE A 24 -40.18 30.93 13.78
C ILE A 24 -40.02 32.39 13.31
N ILE A 25 -39.06 32.66 12.42
CA ILE A 25 -38.86 34.00 11.85
C ILE A 25 -40.04 34.40 10.96
N MET A 26 -40.66 33.46 10.24
CA MET A 26 -41.85 33.74 9.44
C MET A 26 -43.04 34.10 10.32
N VAL A 27 -43.22 33.40 11.45
CA VAL A 27 -44.22 33.74 12.48
C VAL A 27 -43.99 35.16 13.02
N TYR A 28 -42.73 35.57 13.22
CA TYR A 28 -42.40 36.96 13.60
C TYR A 28 -42.92 37.99 12.59
N PHE A 29 -42.60 37.81 11.29
CA PHE A 29 -43.02 38.77 10.27
C PHE A 29 -44.54 38.80 10.08
N ILE A 30 -45.20 37.65 10.21
CA ILE A 30 -46.67 37.58 10.20
C ILE A 30 -47.25 38.36 11.39
N PHE A 31 -46.69 38.15 12.59
CA PHE A 31 -47.11 38.83 13.81
C PHE A 31 -46.89 40.34 13.72
N LEU A 32 -45.70 40.78 13.31
CA LEU A 32 -45.34 42.19 13.15
C LEU A 32 -46.21 42.89 12.10
N PHE A 33 -46.47 42.24 10.96
CA PHE A 33 -47.35 42.78 9.93
C PHE A 33 -48.80 42.87 10.43
N SER A 34 -49.24 41.89 11.23
CA SER A 34 -50.56 41.91 11.86
C SER A 34 -50.69 42.96 12.95
N SER A 35 -49.65 43.23 13.74
CA SER A 35 -49.66 44.26 14.79
C SER A 35 -49.67 45.67 14.19
N MET A 36 -49.03 45.89 13.05
CA MET A 36 -49.17 47.15 12.30
C MET A 36 -50.57 47.34 11.69
N SER A 37 -51.35 46.26 11.52
CA SER A 37 -52.66 46.28 10.87
C SER A 37 -53.85 46.17 11.84
N PHE A 38 -53.63 45.70 13.08
CA PHE A 38 -54.67 45.45 14.08
C PHE A 38 -54.23 45.88 15.48
N SER A 39 -55.02 46.75 16.12
CA SER A 39 -54.77 47.28 17.48
C SER A 39 -54.84 46.23 18.60
N VAL A 40 -55.28 45.00 18.31
CA VAL A 40 -55.40 43.89 19.28
C VAL A 40 -54.04 43.42 19.81
N PHE A 41 -52.94 43.71 19.10
CA PHE A 41 -51.60 43.27 19.48
C PHE A 41 -50.83 44.24 20.40
N HIS A 42 -51.38 45.42 20.67
CA HIS A 42 -50.92 46.34 21.72
C HIS A 42 -51.81 46.24 22.98
N ALA A 43 -52.49 45.11 23.18
CA ALA A 43 -53.25 44.87 24.40
C ALA A 43 -52.28 44.77 25.59
N ASP A 44 -52.33 45.77 26.47
CA ASP A 44 -51.57 45.76 27.73
C ASP A 44 -51.93 44.50 28.54
N LEU A 45 -50.91 43.69 28.84
CA LEU A 45 -51.07 42.59 29.78
C LEU A 45 -51.31 43.16 31.18
N SER A 46 -52.00 42.39 32.04
CA SER A 46 -52.06 42.77 33.45
C SER A 46 -50.63 42.81 34.02
N LYS A 47 -50.36 43.79 34.88
CA LYS A 47 -49.02 43.99 35.46
C LYS A 47 -48.45 42.70 36.09
N ASN A 48 -49.31 41.91 36.74
CA ASN A 48 -48.91 40.67 37.40
C ASN A 48 -48.58 39.56 36.38
N ASP A 49 -49.37 39.43 35.32
CA ASP A 49 -49.15 38.43 34.28
C ASP A 49 -47.88 38.75 33.48
N PHE A 50 -47.70 40.02 33.12
CA PHE A 50 -46.49 40.50 32.47
C PHE A 50 -45.25 40.23 33.32
N LEU A 51 -45.26 40.65 34.59
CA LEU A 51 -44.11 40.52 35.48
C LEU A 51 -43.72 39.04 35.68
N SER A 52 -44.71 38.15 35.80
CA SER A 52 -44.48 36.71 35.94
C SER A 52 -43.81 36.11 34.69
N LEU A 53 -44.30 36.45 33.50
CA LEU A 53 -43.73 35.99 32.23
C LEU A 53 -42.34 36.58 31.98
N HIS A 54 -42.16 37.87 32.28
CA HIS A 54 -40.88 38.57 32.18
C HIS A 54 -39.81 37.89 33.03
N ILE A 55 -40.08 37.70 34.33
CA ILE A 55 -39.12 37.07 35.26
C ILE A 55 -38.81 35.64 34.81
N LEU A 56 -39.81 34.86 34.37
CA LEU A 56 -39.59 33.50 33.89
C LEU A 56 -38.63 33.48 32.69
N LEU A 57 -38.87 34.33 31.69
CA LEU A 57 -38.03 34.41 30.49
C LEU A 57 -36.62 34.93 30.81
N GLU A 58 -36.50 35.91 31.70
CA GLU A 58 -35.21 36.40 32.17
C GLU A 58 -34.42 35.33 32.91
N ILE A 59 -35.04 34.56 33.82
CA ILE A 59 -34.37 33.45 34.51
C ILE A 59 -33.85 32.41 33.52
N ILE A 60 -34.63 32.08 32.48
CA ILE A 60 -34.20 31.18 31.41
C ILE A 60 -32.97 31.75 30.70
N SER A 61 -33.01 33.00 30.25
CA SER A 61 -31.88 33.65 29.57
C SER A 61 -30.64 33.74 30.45
N ILE A 62 -30.77 34.16 31.72
CA ILE A 62 -29.67 34.22 32.69
C ILE A 62 -29.06 32.83 32.90
N SER A 63 -29.89 31.79 33.04
CA SER A 63 -29.43 30.42 33.22
C SER A 63 -28.63 29.93 32.01
N VAL A 64 -29.11 30.23 30.79
CA VAL A 64 -28.42 29.88 29.55
C VAL A 64 -27.11 30.67 29.42
N ALA A 65 -27.09 31.95 29.78
CA ALA A 65 -25.87 32.77 29.77
C ALA A 65 -24.79 32.19 30.71
N TYR A 66 -25.15 31.81 31.94
CA TYR A 66 -24.23 31.14 32.85
C TYR A 66 -23.81 29.76 32.34
N ALA A 67 -24.70 29.01 31.68
CA ALA A 67 -24.33 27.74 31.05
C ALA A 67 -23.27 27.94 29.95
N ILE A 68 -23.37 29.00 29.13
CA ILE A 68 -22.35 29.38 28.15
C ILE A 68 -21.03 29.72 28.86
N ALA A 69 -21.11 30.53 29.93
CA ALA A 69 -19.96 30.93 30.72
C ALA A 69 -19.18 29.74 31.31
N PHE A 70 -19.88 28.85 32.02
CA PHE A 70 -19.28 27.68 32.64
C PHE A 70 -18.78 26.67 31.61
N THR A 71 -19.49 26.49 30.49
CA THR A 71 -18.99 25.65 29.40
C THR A 71 -17.67 26.19 28.85
N GLY A 72 -17.56 27.50 28.64
CA GLY A 72 -16.32 28.15 28.21
C GLY A 72 -15.18 27.98 29.21
N LEU A 73 -15.45 28.12 30.51
CA LEU A 73 -14.47 27.96 31.58
C LEU A 73 -13.97 26.51 31.73
N LEU A 74 -14.90 25.56 31.81
CA LEU A 74 -14.60 24.14 32.10
C LEU A 74 -13.97 23.43 30.90
N THR A 75 -14.35 23.79 29.67
CA THR A 75 -13.80 23.16 28.46
C THR A 75 -12.51 23.81 27.97
N TYR A 76 -12.09 24.93 28.55
CA TYR A 76 -10.89 25.64 28.11
C TYR A 76 -9.60 24.80 28.17
N PRO A 77 -9.29 24.08 29.27
CA PRO A 77 -8.06 23.28 29.37
C PRO A 77 -7.96 22.20 28.28
N TYR A 78 -9.10 21.67 27.85
CA TYR A 78 -9.19 20.58 26.87
C TYR A 78 -9.18 21.09 25.42
N THR A 79 -9.69 22.30 25.19
CA THR A 79 -9.88 22.83 23.82
C THR A 79 -8.84 23.86 23.41
N ALA A 80 -8.13 24.47 24.37
CA ALA A 80 -7.11 25.50 24.16
C ALA A 80 -7.53 26.62 23.18
N SER A 81 -8.84 26.94 23.14
CA SER A 81 -9.38 27.98 22.26
C SER A 81 -9.76 29.21 23.06
N ASN A 82 -9.08 30.32 22.77
CA ASN A 82 -9.34 31.60 23.43
C ASN A 82 -10.72 32.18 23.07
N HIS A 83 -11.24 31.91 21.86
CA HIS A 83 -12.59 32.36 21.49
C HIS A 83 -13.66 31.85 22.46
N ARG A 84 -13.57 30.59 22.87
CA ARG A 84 -14.56 29.97 23.75
C ARG A 84 -14.49 30.51 25.16
N LEU A 85 -13.26 30.70 25.65
CA LEU A 85 -13.02 31.34 26.94
C LEU A 85 -13.56 32.77 26.98
N TYR A 86 -13.31 33.55 25.92
CA TYR A 86 -13.80 34.93 25.83
C TYR A 86 -15.32 35.01 25.66
N ILE A 87 -15.93 34.16 24.83
CA ILE A 87 -17.40 34.06 24.74
C ILE A 87 -17.97 33.72 26.12
N GLY A 88 -17.39 32.75 26.82
CA GLY A 88 -17.81 32.40 28.18
C GLY A 88 -17.70 33.57 29.16
N ALA A 89 -16.60 34.32 29.13
CA ALA A 89 -16.41 35.50 29.97
C ALA A 89 -17.40 36.63 29.66
N VAL A 90 -17.71 36.86 28.38
CA VAL A 90 -18.74 37.83 27.95
C VAL A 90 -20.10 37.42 28.50
N PHE A 91 -20.50 36.16 28.31
CA PHE A 91 -21.79 35.68 28.80
C PHE A 91 -21.89 35.60 30.33
N PHE A 92 -20.76 35.50 31.05
CA PHE A 92 -20.73 35.68 32.51
C PHE A 92 -21.13 37.11 32.91
N VAL A 93 -20.55 38.11 32.23
CA VAL A 93 -20.91 39.52 32.46
C VAL A 93 -22.37 39.76 32.07
N VAL A 94 -22.79 39.32 30.88
CA VAL A 94 -24.16 39.49 30.38
C VAL A 94 -25.17 38.87 31.33
N GLY A 95 -24.96 37.62 31.78
CA GLY A 95 -25.86 36.97 32.74
C GLY A 95 -25.91 37.70 34.09
N THR A 96 -24.79 38.27 34.54
CA THR A 96 -24.73 39.07 35.76
C THR A 96 -25.49 40.40 35.61
N LEU A 97 -25.35 41.10 34.48
CA LEU A 97 -26.06 42.35 34.23
C LEU A 97 -27.57 42.10 33.99
N ASP A 98 -27.95 41.03 33.30
CA ASP A 98 -29.36 40.61 33.11
C ASP A 98 -30.01 40.26 34.47
N LEU A 99 -29.27 39.67 35.41
CA LEU A 99 -29.75 39.45 36.78
C LEU A 99 -30.06 40.78 37.49
N PHE A 100 -29.15 41.76 37.42
CA PHE A 100 -29.38 43.08 38.01
C PHE A 100 -30.47 43.88 37.29
N HIS A 101 -30.63 43.70 35.97
CA HIS A 101 -31.77 44.21 35.21
C HIS A 101 -33.10 43.69 35.78
N THR A 102 -33.17 42.37 35.99
CA THR A 102 -34.36 41.68 36.52
C THR A 102 -34.68 42.14 37.94
N LEU A 103 -33.68 42.21 38.81
CA LEU A 103 -33.85 42.64 40.20
C LEU A 103 -34.21 44.13 40.35
N SER A 104 -33.80 44.96 39.40
CA SER A 104 -34.09 46.40 39.41
C SER A 104 -35.40 46.77 38.68
N TYR A 105 -36.11 45.79 38.11
CA TYR A 105 -37.33 46.01 37.34
C TYR A 105 -38.49 46.50 38.24
N THR A 106 -39.37 47.35 37.70
CA THR A 106 -40.48 47.96 38.45
C THR A 106 -41.47 46.90 38.95
N GLY A 107 -41.70 46.85 40.26
CA GLY A 107 -42.56 45.85 40.89
C GLY A 107 -41.81 44.74 41.66
N MET A 108 -40.47 44.73 41.60
CA MET A 108 -39.64 43.86 42.45
C MET A 108 -39.46 44.45 43.86
N PRO A 109 -39.19 43.62 44.89
CA PRO A 109 -38.83 44.11 46.21
C PRO A 109 -37.51 44.87 46.19
N ILE A 110 -37.33 45.77 47.17
CA ILE A 110 -36.08 46.53 47.35
C ILE A 110 -34.92 45.55 47.55
N PHE A 111 -33.89 45.67 46.70
CA PHE A 111 -32.69 44.85 46.77
C PHE A 111 -31.48 45.66 47.24
N ILE A 112 -30.95 46.55 46.38
CA ILE A 112 -29.84 47.47 46.71
C ILE A 112 -30.36 48.91 46.80
N THR A 113 -31.19 49.30 45.84
CA THR A 113 -31.93 50.56 45.82
C THR A 113 -33.40 50.26 45.48
N GLU A 114 -34.27 51.26 45.58
CA GLU A 114 -35.64 51.16 45.07
C GLU A 114 -35.64 50.82 43.58
N SER A 115 -36.50 49.88 43.18
CA SER A 115 -36.65 49.48 41.79
C SER A 115 -37.06 50.66 40.93
N SER A 116 -36.33 50.92 39.84
CA SER A 116 -36.64 51.99 38.92
C SER A 116 -36.47 51.55 37.47
N VAL A 117 -37.33 52.08 36.61
CA VAL A 117 -37.26 51.88 35.15
C VAL A 117 -35.87 52.24 34.64
N MET A 118 -35.31 53.34 35.15
CA MET A 118 -34.02 53.85 34.73
C MET A 118 -32.88 52.86 35.02
N HIS A 119 -32.77 52.36 36.25
CA HIS A 119 -31.72 51.38 36.61
C HIS A 119 -31.87 50.11 35.78
N SER A 120 -33.09 49.58 35.70
CA SER A 120 -33.37 48.37 34.92
C SER A 120 -33.01 48.54 33.44
N THR A 121 -33.35 49.68 32.83
CA THR A 121 -33.06 49.95 31.42
C THR A 121 -31.57 50.09 31.16
N TRP A 122 -30.82 50.77 32.04
CA TRP A 122 -29.36 50.89 31.91
C TRP A 122 -28.65 49.54 32.00
N PHE A 123 -29.01 48.69 32.96
CA PHE A 123 -28.45 47.34 33.06
C PHE A 123 -28.65 46.56 31.77
N ARG A 124 -29.85 46.64 31.18
CA ARG A 124 -30.16 45.96 29.91
C ARG A 124 -29.33 46.49 28.74
N ILE A 125 -29.33 47.80 28.51
CA ILE A 125 -28.61 48.41 27.37
C ILE A 125 -27.12 48.07 27.46
N ILE A 126 -26.52 48.20 28.65
CA ILE A 126 -25.11 47.89 28.84
C ILE A 126 -24.85 46.39 28.61
N ALA A 127 -25.71 45.50 29.13
CA ALA A 127 -25.59 44.06 28.87
C ALA A 127 -25.60 43.73 27.37
N ARG A 128 -26.54 44.30 26.60
CA ARG A 128 -26.64 44.10 25.15
C ARG A 128 -25.45 44.70 24.39
N LEU A 129 -24.99 45.88 24.79
CA LEU A 129 -23.82 46.52 24.18
C LEU A 129 -22.54 45.72 24.44
N THR A 130 -22.34 45.24 25.66
CA THR A 130 -21.25 44.31 26.01
C THR A 130 -21.32 43.07 25.13
N GLU A 131 -22.48 42.43 25.03
CA GLU A 131 -22.67 41.24 24.20
C GLU A 131 -22.30 41.50 22.74
N ALA A 132 -22.95 42.48 22.09
CA ALA A 132 -22.81 42.72 20.66
C ALA A 132 -21.38 43.16 20.29
N LEU A 133 -20.78 44.06 21.07
CA LEU A 133 -19.43 44.57 20.81
C LEU A 133 -18.36 43.50 21.00
N PHE A 134 -18.35 42.81 22.15
CA PHE A 134 -17.30 41.83 22.42
C PHE A 134 -17.44 40.59 21.54
N LEU A 135 -18.65 40.12 21.25
CA LEU A 135 -18.84 39.01 20.32
C LEU A 135 -18.38 39.37 18.89
N LEU A 136 -18.67 40.59 18.42
CA LEU A 136 -18.14 41.08 17.14
C LEU A 136 -16.61 41.03 17.12
N ILE A 137 -15.94 41.55 18.16
CA ILE A 137 -14.48 41.55 18.27
C ILE A 137 -13.91 40.12 18.28
N ILE A 138 -14.52 39.22 19.05
CA ILE A 138 -14.08 37.82 19.18
C ILE A 138 -14.22 37.10 17.83
N ILE A 139 -15.39 37.19 17.20
CA ILE A 139 -15.70 36.49 15.94
C ILE A 139 -14.90 37.05 14.75
N SER A 140 -14.57 38.33 14.77
CA SER A 140 -13.76 38.99 13.74
C SER A 140 -12.28 38.55 13.77
N ARG A 141 -11.79 38.03 14.90
CA ARG A 141 -10.40 37.60 15.05
C ARG A 141 -10.24 36.16 14.57
N LYS A 142 -9.03 35.82 14.11
CA LYS A 142 -8.68 34.42 13.81
C LYS A 142 -8.55 33.65 15.12
N ASN A 143 -9.22 32.50 15.20
CA ASN A 143 -9.05 31.55 16.30
C ASN A 143 -7.62 30.99 16.22
N LYS A 144 -6.69 31.49 17.04
CA LYS A 144 -5.33 30.96 17.15
C LYS A 144 -5.27 30.05 18.37
N HIS A 145 -4.78 28.83 18.19
CA HIS A 145 -4.31 28.00 19.31
C HIS A 145 -3.01 28.63 19.84
N ILE A 146 -3.06 29.26 21.00
CA ILE A 146 -1.93 29.92 21.66
C ILE A 146 -1.79 29.34 23.07
N LYS A 147 -0.61 29.50 23.69
CA LYS A 147 -0.31 29.14 25.09
C LYS A 147 -1.50 29.40 26.03
N ILE A 148 -1.75 28.42 26.90
CA ILE A 148 -2.80 28.39 27.91
C ILE A 148 -2.76 29.68 28.75
N PHE A 149 -3.72 30.57 28.52
CA PHE A 149 -4.03 31.68 29.40
C PHE A 149 -4.63 31.12 30.70
N LYS A 150 -4.34 31.71 31.86
CA LYS A 150 -5.00 31.29 33.10
C LYS A 150 -6.47 31.74 33.04
N PRO A 151 -7.46 30.83 32.93
CA PRO A 151 -8.87 31.22 32.75
C PRO A 151 -9.38 32.07 33.92
N ASN A 152 -8.84 31.84 35.12
CA ASN A 152 -9.14 32.62 36.32
C ASN A 152 -8.84 34.12 36.12
N ILE A 153 -7.78 34.49 35.38
CA ILE A 153 -7.46 35.92 35.14
C ILE A 153 -8.57 36.56 34.29
N ILE A 154 -9.00 35.88 33.23
CA ILE A 154 -10.03 36.39 32.32
C ILE A 154 -11.37 36.55 33.05
N PHE A 155 -11.77 35.57 33.85
CA PHE A 155 -12.99 35.66 34.64
C PHE A 155 -12.88 36.69 35.78
N SER A 156 -11.71 36.88 36.40
CA SER A 156 -11.51 37.97 37.37
C SER A 156 -11.66 39.35 36.73
N LEU A 157 -11.12 39.55 35.51
CA LEU A 157 -11.30 40.79 34.76
C LEU A 157 -12.76 41.01 34.36
N ALA A 158 -13.47 39.95 33.95
CA ALA A 158 -14.89 39.98 33.65
C ALA A 158 -15.73 40.37 34.89
N SER A 159 -15.44 39.78 36.05
CA SER A 159 -16.08 40.14 37.33
C SER A 159 -15.80 41.59 37.70
N LEU A 160 -14.56 42.07 37.57
CA LEU A 160 -14.20 43.46 37.86
C LEU A 160 -14.97 44.43 36.94
N TYR A 161 -15.11 44.10 35.66
CA TYR A 161 -15.91 44.86 34.71
C TYR A 161 -17.39 44.89 35.12
N ALA A 162 -17.98 43.74 35.45
CA ALA A 162 -19.38 43.67 35.89
C ALA A 162 -19.62 44.52 37.15
N VAL A 163 -18.76 44.40 38.16
CA VAL A 163 -18.82 45.20 39.40
C VAL A 163 -18.69 46.69 39.11
N PHE A 164 -17.76 47.08 38.23
CA PHE A 164 -17.59 48.47 37.82
C PHE A 164 -18.88 49.01 37.18
N ILE A 165 -19.50 48.26 36.27
CA ILE A 165 -20.77 48.68 35.65
C ILE A 165 -21.88 48.80 36.70
N ILE A 166 -22.06 47.80 37.56
CA ILE A 166 -23.08 47.81 38.62
C ILE A 166 -22.94 49.03 39.52
N TYR A 167 -21.72 49.32 39.96
CA TYR A 167 -21.43 50.48 40.79
C TYR A 167 -21.80 51.79 40.08
N ASN A 168 -21.45 51.95 38.81
CA ASN A 168 -21.72 53.18 38.06
C ASN A 168 -23.21 53.34 37.74
N VAL A 169 -23.96 52.27 37.45
CA VAL A 169 -25.40 52.36 37.19
C VAL A 169 -26.16 52.88 38.41
N TYR A 170 -25.80 52.45 39.63
CA TYR A 170 -26.43 52.96 40.85
C TYR A 170 -25.91 54.34 41.28
N ARG A 171 -24.66 54.70 40.95
CA ARG A 171 -24.04 55.97 41.36
C ARG A 171 -24.34 57.13 40.42
N PHE A 172 -24.38 56.89 39.11
CA PHE A 172 -24.50 57.91 38.08
C PHE A 172 -25.79 57.70 37.30
N THR A 173 -26.88 58.24 37.82
CA THR A 173 -28.14 58.32 37.09
C THR A 173 -28.11 59.54 36.17
N LEU A 174 -27.63 59.36 34.94
CA LEU A 174 -27.90 60.33 33.89
C LEU A 174 -29.43 60.34 33.65
N PRO A 175 -30.13 61.49 33.79
CA PRO A 175 -31.59 61.60 33.68
C PRO A 175 -32.08 61.52 32.22
N ILE A 176 -31.46 60.64 31.44
CA ILE A 176 -31.60 60.54 29.99
C ILE A 176 -32.84 59.73 29.58
N LEU A 177 -33.55 59.09 30.52
CA LEU A 177 -34.52 58.02 30.23
C LEU A 177 -35.93 58.22 30.81
N GLU A 178 -36.23 59.36 31.45
CA GLU A 178 -37.61 59.68 31.86
C GLU A 178 -38.33 60.51 30.79
N SER A 179 -39.21 59.86 30.04
CA SER A 179 -40.46 60.50 29.65
C SER A 179 -41.60 59.54 29.97
N ASN A 180 -42.75 60.08 30.38
CA ASN A 180 -43.98 59.31 30.60
C ASN A 180 -44.59 58.77 29.29
N GLU A 181 -43.86 58.86 28.15
CA GLU A 181 -44.34 58.58 26.78
C GLU A 181 -43.28 57.88 25.90
N GLY A 182 -42.53 56.90 26.43
CA GLY A 182 -41.74 55.96 25.61
C GLY A 182 -40.20 56.05 25.73
N ILE A 183 -39.49 55.42 24.77
CA ILE A 183 -38.02 55.32 24.74
C ILE A 183 -37.40 56.68 24.41
N THR A 184 -36.36 57.09 25.14
CA THR A 184 -35.66 58.34 24.83
C THR A 184 -34.72 58.21 23.62
N GLN A 185 -34.48 59.31 22.92
CA GLN A 185 -33.68 59.32 21.68
C GLN A 185 -32.27 58.75 21.89
N ILE A 186 -31.67 58.96 23.06
CA ILE A 186 -30.33 58.43 23.37
C ILE A 186 -30.36 56.90 23.50
N ALA A 187 -31.38 56.36 24.19
CA ALA A 187 -31.55 54.91 24.28
C ALA A 187 -31.81 54.31 22.90
N LEU A 188 -32.66 54.94 22.08
CA LEU A 188 -32.91 54.50 20.71
C LEU A 188 -31.63 54.49 19.86
N ASN A 189 -30.77 55.51 19.98
CA ASN A 189 -29.49 55.56 19.27
C ASN A 189 -28.55 54.43 19.72
N LEU A 190 -28.46 54.13 21.02
CA LEU A 190 -27.67 53.02 21.54
C LEU A 190 -28.15 51.67 21.01
N GLU A 191 -29.46 51.49 20.87
CA GLU A 191 -30.04 50.27 20.29
C GLU A 191 -29.69 50.11 18.81
N TYR A 192 -29.73 51.18 18.02
CA TYR A 192 -29.27 51.11 16.64
C TYR A 192 -27.80 50.72 16.52
N PHE A 193 -26.93 51.15 17.45
CA PHE A 193 -25.54 50.66 17.48
C PHE A 193 -25.45 49.15 17.75
N ILE A 194 -26.26 48.63 18.68
CA ILE A 194 -26.32 47.20 18.99
C ILE A 194 -26.77 46.40 17.75
N ILE A 195 -27.84 46.86 17.08
CA ILE A 195 -28.35 46.29 15.82
C ILE A 195 -27.25 46.24 14.75
N VAL A 196 -26.50 47.34 14.57
CA VAL A 196 -25.38 47.39 13.61
C VAL A 196 -24.28 46.39 13.96
N PHE A 197 -23.92 46.23 15.24
CA PHE A 197 -22.93 45.24 15.66
C PHE A 197 -23.38 43.81 15.42
N HIS A 198 -24.65 43.48 15.65
CA HIS A 198 -25.19 42.16 15.31
C HIS A 198 -25.18 41.92 13.80
N LEU A 199 -25.60 42.89 12.98
CA LEU A 199 -25.56 42.78 11.52
C LEU A 199 -24.14 42.55 10.99
N LEU A 200 -23.15 43.28 11.51
CA LEU A 200 -21.73 43.09 11.17
C LEU A 200 -21.25 41.69 11.56
N THR A 201 -21.64 41.21 12.74
CA THR A 201 -21.29 39.86 13.21
C THR A 201 -21.89 38.78 12.31
N ILE A 202 -23.17 38.89 11.95
CA ILE A 202 -23.86 37.99 11.02
C ILE A 202 -23.16 38.00 9.66
N PHE A 203 -22.81 39.16 9.13
CA PHE A 203 -22.12 39.29 7.85
C PHE A 203 -20.75 38.59 7.85
N ILE A 204 -19.97 38.76 8.92
CA ILE A 204 -18.67 38.09 9.07
C ILE A 204 -18.85 36.58 9.15
N LEU A 205 -19.80 36.10 9.95
CA LEU A 205 -20.09 34.66 10.07
C LEU A 205 -20.59 34.06 8.76
N LEU A 206 -21.41 34.78 7.98
CA LEU A 206 -21.88 34.34 6.66
C LEU A 206 -20.72 34.19 5.68
N ARG A 207 -19.82 35.18 5.62
CA ARG A 207 -18.59 35.08 4.79
C ARG A 207 -17.73 33.90 5.21
N GLN A 208 -17.56 33.70 6.50
CA GLN A 208 -16.83 32.58 7.08
C GLN A 208 -17.50 31.23 6.78
N TYR A 209 -18.82 31.15 6.81
CA TYR A 209 -19.60 29.95 6.49
C TYR A 209 -19.54 29.60 5.00
N ILE A 210 -19.68 30.59 4.10
CA ILE A 210 -19.56 30.36 2.65
C ILE A 210 -18.19 29.76 2.30
N LYS A 211 -17.14 30.15 3.03
CA LYS A 211 -15.78 29.66 2.81
C LYS A 211 -15.53 28.25 3.36
N GLU A 212 -15.95 27.96 4.58
CA GLU A 212 -15.58 26.73 5.30
C GLU A 212 -16.70 25.70 5.41
N LYS A 213 -17.95 26.08 5.14
CA LYS A 213 -19.17 25.25 5.25
C LYS A 213 -19.31 24.53 6.59
N ASP A 214 -18.90 25.18 7.66
CA ASP A 214 -18.98 24.66 9.02
C ASP A 214 -20.40 24.82 9.58
N SER A 215 -21.06 23.69 9.89
CA SER A 215 -22.41 23.63 10.45
C SER A 215 -22.55 24.35 11.80
N THR A 216 -21.46 24.46 12.56
CA THR A 216 -21.42 25.18 13.83
C THR A 216 -21.60 26.69 13.58
N ARG A 217 -21.00 27.25 12.52
CA ARG A 217 -21.14 28.68 12.17
C ARG A 217 -22.57 29.03 11.77
N LEU A 218 -23.24 28.13 11.05
CA LEU A 218 -24.66 28.28 10.72
C LEU A 218 -25.52 28.40 12.00
N THR A 219 -25.21 27.60 13.02
CA THR A 219 -25.91 27.65 14.31
C THR A 219 -25.69 28.99 15.02
N PHE A 220 -24.47 29.54 15.00
CA PHE A 220 -24.20 30.89 15.51
C PHE A 220 -24.94 31.97 14.71
N ILE A 221 -24.97 31.89 13.37
CA ILE A 221 -25.72 32.84 12.53
C ILE A 221 -27.19 32.88 12.94
N ILE A 222 -27.81 31.72 13.11
CA ILE A 222 -29.21 31.63 13.56
C ILE A 222 -29.39 32.28 14.93
N GLY A 223 -28.46 32.05 15.87
CA GLY A 223 -28.47 32.70 17.18
C GLY A 223 -28.41 34.23 17.09
N PHE A 224 -27.51 34.78 16.27
CA PHE A 224 -27.41 36.22 16.06
C PHE A 224 -28.61 36.81 15.33
N VAL A 225 -29.27 36.07 14.45
CA VAL A 225 -30.53 36.51 13.84
C VAL A 225 -31.62 36.67 14.90
N PHE A 226 -31.74 35.73 15.84
CA PHE A 226 -32.68 35.88 16.95
C PHE A 226 -32.35 37.05 17.88
N LEU A 227 -31.06 37.28 18.16
CA LEU A 227 -30.64 38.47 18.92
C LEU A 227 -30.97 39.78 18.19
N LEU A 228 -30.71 39.83 16.88
CA LEU A 228 -31.10 40.97 16.05
C LEU A 228 -32.60 41.22 16.10
N LEU A 229 -33.42 40.17 16.02
CA LEU A 229 -34.89 40.27 16.13
C LEU A 229 -35.33 40.78 17.50
N SER A 230 -34.66 40.35 18.58
CA SER A 230 -34.90 40.88 19.93
C SER A 230 -34.69 42.40 19.96
N GLU A 231 -33.57 42.90 19.43
CA GLU A 231 -33.28 44.35 19.46
C GLU A 231 -34.19 45.16 18.53
N VAL A 232 -34.55 44.64 17.35
CA VAL A 232 -35.54 45.29 16.48
C VAL A 232 -36.90 45.37 17.18
N THR A 233 -37.33 44.31 17.87
CA THR A 233 -38.59 44.30 18.62
C THR A 233 -38.58 45.36 19.73
N PHE A 234 -37.43 45.62 20.35
CA PHE A 234 -37.29 46.70 21.32
C PHE A 234 -37.50 48.09 20.73
N THR A 235 -37.18 48.33 19.46
CA THR A 235 -37.43 49.65 18.83
C THR A 235 -38.90 49.91 18.54
N LEU A 236 -39.78 48.93 18.73
CA LEU A 236 -41.17 48.95 18.29
C LEU A 236 -42.20 48.89 19.44
N TYR A 237 -41.79 48.76 20.70
CA TYR A 237 -42.76 48.70 21.80
C TYR A 237 -43.27 50.09 22.18
N GLU A 238 -44.56 50.18 22.49
CA GLU A 238 -45.21 51.43 22.90
C GLU A 238 -45.37 51.54 24.42
N SER A 239 -45.59 50.39 25.09
CA SER A 239 -45.81 50.28 26.54
C SER A 239 -44.87 49.25 27.19
N MET A 240 -44.55 49.44 28.47
CA MET A 240 -43.74 48.48 29.22
C MET A 240 -44.43 47.13 29.41
N TYR A 241 -45.76 47.11 29.42
CA TYR A 241 -46.59 45.91 29.60
C TYR A 241 -47.10 45.33 28.26
N ASP A 242 -46.57 45.84 27.15
CA ASP A 242 -46.91 45.39 25.80
C ASP A 242 -46.44 43.94 25.59
N PHE A 243 -47.27 43.15 24.91
CA PHE A 243 -46.91 41.81 24.45
C PHE A 243 -45.65 41.82 23.57
N ILE A 244 -45.43 42.88 22.78
CA ILE A 244 -44.20 43.08 21.99
C ILE A 244 -42.96 43.02 22.89
N ASN A 245 -43.05 43.56 24.10
CA ASN A 245 -41.95 43.53 25.06
C ASN A 245 -41.66 42.10 25.57
N ILE A 246 -42.69 41.26 25.78
CA ILE A 246 -42.50 39.82 26.08
C ILE A 246 -41.82 39.10 24.92
N LEU A 247 -42.26 39.38 23.68
CA LEU A 247 -41.75 38.74 22.48
C LEU A 247 -40.23 38.98 22.28
N ARG A 248 -39.74 40.17 22.65
CA ARG A 248 -38.31 40.48 22.73
C ARG A 248 -37.56 39.48 23.61
N HIS A 249 -38.03 39.21 24.82
CA HIS A 249 -37.38 38.26 25.73
C HIS A 249 -37.40 36.83 25.20
N VAL A 250 -38.47 36.43 24.49
CA VAL A 250 -38.54 35.13 23.82
C VAL A 250 -37.45 35.01 22.76
N TYR A 251 -37.24 36.02 21.90
CA TYR A 251 -36.17 35.99 20.91
C TYR A 251 -34.78 36.02 21.53
N LYS A 252 -34.58 36.78 22.61
CA LYS A 252 -33.33 36.74 23.39
C LYS A 252 -33.03 35.31 23.87
N ALA A 253 -34.02 34.63 24.46
CA ALA A 253 -33.88 33.26 24.94
C ALA A 253 -33.51 32.28 23.80
N PHE A 254 -34.14 32.41 22.63
CA PHE A 254 -33.77 31.62 21.45
C PHE A 254 -32.35 31.92 20.97
N GLY A 255 -31.96 33.19 20.90
CA GLY A 255 -30.61 33.61 20.54
C GLY A 255 -29.55 32.96 21.44
N PHE A 256 -29.77 33.01 22.75
CA PHE A 256 -28.87 32.41 23.75
C PHE A 256 -28.82 30.89 23.62
N TYR A 257 -29.96 30.24 23.42
CA TYR A 257 -30.01 28.79 23.19
C TYR A 257 -29.16 28.39 21.97
N PHE A 258 -29.29 29.08 20.84
CA PHE A 258 -28.51 28.76 19.64
C PHE A 258 -27.02 29.07 19.81
N ILE A 259 -26.66 30.12 20.54
CA ILE A 259 -25.25 30.38 20.89
C ILE A 259 -24.71 29.25 21.78
N LEU A 260 -25.43 28.85 22.83
CA LEU A 260 -25.04 27.73 23.69
C LEU A 260 -24.89 26.44 22.88
N LYS A 261 -25.84 26.15 22.00
CA LYS A 261 -25.80 25.00 21.11
C LYS A 261 -24.58 25.04 20.18
N GLY A 262 -24.27 26.19 19.59
CA GLY A 262 -23.08 26.39 18.77
C GLY A 262 -21.79 26.18 19.56
N VAL A 263 -21.71 26.71 20.78
CA VAL A 263 -20.58 26.48 21.69
C VAL A 263 -20.45 24.98 22.00
N HIS A 264 -21.52 24.31 22.41
CA HIS A 264 -21.55 22.89 22.76
C HIS A 264 -21.17 21.96 21.60
N ASP A 265 -21.76 22.17 20.41
CA ASP A 265 -21.48 21.34 19.24
C ASP A 265 -19.98 21.45 18.87
N SER A 266 -19.41 22.65 18.97
CA SER A 266 -18.00 22.89 18.69
C SER A 266 -17.04 22.34 19.76
N THR A 267 -17.43 22.36 21.04
CA THR A 267 -16.56 22.00 22.17
C THR A 267 -16.54 20.52 22.46
N ILE A 268 -17.69 19.85 22.34
CA ILE A 268 -17.85 18.47 22.82
C ILE A 268 -18.14 17.54 21.64
N GLN A 269 -19.16 17.84 20.84
CA GLN A 269 -19.65 16.90 19.82
C GLN A 269 -18.65 16.68 18.67
N GLU A 270 -18.08 17.74 18.13
CA GLU A 270 -17.13 17.64 17.01
C GLU A 270 -15.84 16.89 17.38
N PRO A 271 -15.11 17.23 18.47
CA PRO A 271 -13.92 16.48 18.86
C PRO A 271 -14.21 15.01 19.15
N TYR A 272 -15.30 14.72 19.87
CA TYR A 272 -15.70 13.35 20.20
C TYR A 272 -15.94 12.50 18.95
N LYS A 273 -16.63 13.05 17.94
CA LYS A 273 -16.85 12.35 16.66
C LYS A 273 -15.55 12.11 15.90
N LYS A 274 -14.64 13.10 15.88
CA LYS A 274 -13.33 12.94 15.23
C LYS A 274 -12.50 11.84 15.92
N GLU A 275 -12.53 11.79 17.24
CA GLU A 275 -11.85 10.73 18.02
C GLU A 275 -12.44 9.35 17.72
N GLN A 276 -13.76 9.20 17.74
CA GLN A 276 -14.41 7.93 17.39
C GLN A 276 -14.07 7.46 15.98
N GLN A 277 -14.06 8.39 15.01
CA GLN A 277 -13.69 8.09 13.63
C GLN A 277 -12.23 7.68 13.52
N ALA A 278 -11.32 8.35 14.24
CA ALA A 278 -9.90 8.00 14.28
C ALA A 278 -9.69 6.61 14.90
N GLN A 279 -10.34 6.31 16.02
CA GLN A 279 -10.27 4.98 16.66
C GLN A 279 -10.82 3.87 15.76
N LEU A 280 -11.95 4.12 15.08
CA LEU A 280 -12.51 3.16 14.14
C LEU A 280 -11.59 2.97 12.92
N ALA A 281 -11.00 4.04 12.41
CA ALA A 281 -10.04 3.98 11.31
C ALA A 281 -8.78 3.19 11.71
N LEU A 282 -8.26 3.43 12.91
CA LEU A 282 -7.13 2.68 13.47
C LEU A 282 -7.45 1.19 13.57
N ARG A 283 -8.56 0.82 14.22
CA ARG A 283 -9.01 -0.59 14.33
C ARG A 283 -9.18 -1.25 12.97
N LYS A 284 -9.76 -0.55 11.99
CA LYS A 284 -9.90 -1.06 10.62
C LYS A 284 -8.55 -1.25 9.94
N SER A 285 -7.60 -0.35 10.17
CA SER A 285 -6.24 -0.43 9.65
C SER A 285 -5.48 -1.61 10.27
N GLU A 286 -5.51 -1.76 11.59
CA GLU A 286 -4.90 -2.88 12.33
C GLU A 286 -5.44 -4.23 11.87
N ASN A 287 -6.77 -4.37 11.78
CA ASN A 287 -7.39 -5.60 11.31
C ASN A 287 -7.03 -5.91 9.86
N ARG A 288 -6.89 -4.89 9.00
CA ARG A 288 -6.46 -5.06 7.61
C ARG A 288 -5.04 -5.61 7.54
N TYR A 289 -4.09 -5.02 8.27
CA TYR A 289 -2.71 -5.49 8.28
C TYR A 289 -2.56 -6.88 8.92
N ARG A 290 -3.26 -7.13 10.03
CA ARG A 290 -3.29 -8.46 10.65
C ARG A 290 -3.76 -9.51 9.66
N ARG A 291 -4.86 -9.26 8.95
CA ARG A 291 -5.37 -10.22 7.96
C ARG A 291 -4.38 -10.47 6.82
N LEU A 292 -3.73 -9.43 6.29
CA LEU A 292 -2.71 -9.59 5.25
C LEU A 292 -1.54 -10.47 5.70
N ILE A 293 -1.11 -10.35 6.97
CA ILE A 293 -0.01 -11.16 7.53
C ILE A 293 -0.46 -12.60 7.84
N GLU A 294 -1.65 -12.79 8.40
CA GLU A 294 -2.18 -14.12 8.77
C GLU A 294 -2.60 -14.95 7.55
N GLU A 295 -3.07 -14.30 6.48
CA GLU A 295 -3.46 -14.96 5.22
C GLU A 295 -2.30 -15.10 4.22
N SER A 296 -1.11 -14.57 4.54
CA SER A 296 0.09 -14.75 3.73
C SER A 296 0.41 -16.25 3.56
N PRO A 297 0.84 -16.71 2.37
CA PRO A 297 1.33 -18.08 2.20
C PRO A 297 2.69 -18.30 2.89
N ASP A 298 3.45 -17.22 3.11
CA ASP A 298 4.78 -17.29 3.70
C ASP A 298 4.71 -17.21 5.23
N ALA A 299 5.59 -17.95 5.89
CA ALA A 299 5.77 -17.85 7.33
C ALA A 299 6.44 -16.51 7.67
N ASN A 300 5.85 -15.78 8.62
CA ASN A 300 6.36 -14.51 9.12
C ASN A 300 6.49 -14.62 10.63
N PHE A 301 7.67 -14.33 11.16
CA PHE A 301 7.90 -14.24 12.59
C PHE A 301 8.87 -13.12 12.94
N VAL A 302 8.77 -12.61 14.15
CA VAL A 302 9.69 -11.60 14.69
C VAL A 302 10.43 -12.22 15.87
N HIS A 303 11.73 -12.00 15.93
CA HIS A 303 12.55 -12.41 17.07
C HIS A 303 13.42 -11.25 17.59
N ARG A 304 13.77 -11.33 18.88
CA ARG A 304 14.82 -10.50 19.49
C ARG A 304 15.92 -11.44 19.95
N ASP A 305 17.14 -11.26 19.43
CA ASP A 305 18.32 -12.07 19.79
C ASP A 305 18.07 -13.58 19.71
N GLY A 306 17.48 -14.01 18.60
CA GLY A 306 17.11 -15.41 18.36
C GLY A 306 15.88 -15.91 19.12
N ILE A 307 15.24 -15.12 19.98
CA ILE A 307 14.03 -15.51 20.70
C ILE A 307 12.77 -15.01 20.00
N VAL A 308 11.89 -15.92 19.60
CA VAL A 308 10.66 -15.60 18.87
C VAL A 308 9.67 -14.86 19.78
N ILE A 309 9.19 -13.70 19.35
CA ILE A 309 8.23 -12.87 20.11
C ILE A 309 6.87 -12.72 19.43
N TYR A 310 6.81 -12.87 18.11
CA TYR A 310 5.59 -12.83 17.32
C TYR A 310 5.71 -13.77 16.12
N LEU A 311 4.60 -14.38 15.69
CA LEU A 311 4.52 -15.13 14.46
C LEU A 311 3.09 -15.19 13.93
N ASN A 312 2.96 -15.42 12.61
CA ASN A 312 1.69 -15.69 11.95
C ASN A 312 1.34 -17.19 11.94
N GLU A 313 0.08 -17.51 11.69
CA GLU A 313 -0.42 -18.89 11.59
C GLU A 313 0.31 -19.78 10.55
N PRO A 314 0.67 -19.29 9.35
CA PRO A 314 1.52 -20.02 8.41
C PRO A 314 2.82 -20.56 9.02
N THR A 315 3.47 -19.81 9.93
CA THR A 315 4.69 -20.26 10.62
C THR A 315 4.45 -21.54 11.42
N ALA A 316 3.39 -21.57 12.23
CA ALA A 316 3.05 -22.75 13.02
C ALA A 316 2.68 -23.94 12.12
N ARG A 317 1.93 -23.72 11.03
CA ARG A 317 1.55 -24.77 10.08
C ARG A 317 2.76 -25.41 9.38
N ILE A 318 3.70 -24.60 8.88
CA ILE A 318 4.90 -25.11 8.19
C ILE A 318 5.78 -25.90 9.16
N LEU A 319 5.95 -25.41 10.40
CA LEU A 319 6.70 -26.11 11.45
C LEU A 319 5.91 -27.27 12.10
N LYS A 320 4.71 -27.59 11.60
CA LYS A 320 3.80 -28.63 12.10
C LYS A 320 3.50 -28.53 13.61
N MET A 321 3.32 -27.30 14.10
CA MET A 321 2.95 -27.01 15.49
C MET A 321 1.43 -26.90 15.65
N ASP A 322 0.92 -27.29 16.81
CA ASP A 322 -0.53 -27.24 17.09
C ASP A 322 -1.03 -25.81 17.33
N ASN A 323 -0.17 -24.92 17.81
CA ASN A 323 -0.50 -23.50 17.98
C ASN A 323 0.74 -22.60 17.99
N THR A 324 0.51 -21.30 17.72
CA THR A 324 1.55 -20.27 17.69
C THR A 324 2.20 -20.01 19.06
N LYS A 325 1.46 -20.17 20.16
CA LYS A 325 1.97 -19.91 21.53
C LYS A 325 3.11 -20.84 21.94
N GLN A 326 3.21 -22.04 21.37
CA GLN A 326 4.31 -22.97 21.62
C GLN A 326 5.65 -22.48 21.06
N LEU A 327 5.62 -21.59 20.06
CA LEU A 327 6.82 -21.04 19.42
C LEU A 327 7.28 -19.72 20.07
N ILE A 328 6.38 -18.97 20.69
CA ILE A 328 6.74 -17.74 21.40
C ILE A 328 7.66 -18.07 22.58
N GLY A 329 8.78 -17.35 22.68
CA GLY A 329 9.81 -17.54 23.70
C GLY A 329 10.83 -18.62 23.39
N ARG A 330 10.68 -19.38 22.30
CA ARG A 330 11.67 -20.37 21.86
C ARG A 330 12.79 -19.74 21.04
N SER A 331 13.92 -20.45 21.01
CA SER A 331 15.07 -20.07 20.21
C SER A 331 14.84 -20.48 18.76
N VAL A 332 15.19 -19.61 17.80
CA VAL A 332 15.18 -19.95 16.37
C VAL A 332 16.09 -21.13 16.05
N PHE A 333 17.17 -21.31 16.83
CA PHE A 333 18.13 -22.41 16.66
C PHE A 333 17.53 -23.78 16.99
N ASP A 334 16.42 -23.85 17.73
CA ASP A 334 15.70 -25.10 18.03
C ASP A 334 15.09 -25.73 16.77
N PHE A 335 14.95 -24.95 15.69
CA PHE A 335 14.29 -25.36 14.44
C PHE A 335 15.24 -25.39 13.24
N ILE A 336 16.49 -24.97 13.40
CA ILE A 336 17.47 -24.97 12.32
C ILE A 336 18.38 -26.19 12.49
N ASP A 337 18.72 -26.86 11.38
CA ASP A 337 19.68 -27.96 11.39
C ASP A 337 21.06 -27.46 11.85
N HIS A 338 21.77 -28.27 12.64
CA HIS A 338 23.06 -27.90 13.22
C HIS A 338 24.09 -27.45 12.17
N GLU A 339 24.05 -27.98 10.95
CA GLU A 339 24.93 -27.57 9.85
C GLU A 339 24.76 -26.09 9.45
N ASP A 340 23.59 -25.51 9.70
CA ASP A 340 23.24 -24.15 9.30
C ASP A 340 23.21 -23.15 10.48
N HIS A 341 23.53 -23.60 11.71
CA HIS A 341 23.55 -22.73 12.91
C HIS A 341 24.52 -21.54 12.76
N GLU A 342 25.72 -21.78 12.24
CA GLU A 342 26.74 -20.72 12.05
C GLU A 342 26.24 -19.63 11.08
N LYS A 343 25.59 -20.03 9.99
CA LYS A 343 25.02 -19.09 9.00
C LYS A 343 23.91 -18.23 9.62
N VAL A 344 23.05 -18.84 10.42
CA VAL A 344 21.96 -18.12 11.11
C VAL A 344 22.53 -17.16 12.15
N TYR A 345 23.54 -17.57 12.91
CA TYR A 345 24.20 -16.72 13.89
C TYR A 345 24.83 -15.48 13.24
N GLU A 346 25.61 -15.66 12.17
CA GLU A 346 26.20 -14.56 11.41
C GLU A 346 25.13 -13.67 10.76
N GLY A 347 24.05 -14.27 10.25
CA GLY A 347 22.90 -13.53 9.71
C GLY A 347 22.23 -12.62 10.75
N ILE A 348 21.94 -13.14 11.94
CA ILE A 348 21.36 -12.37 13.05
C ILE A 348 22.30 -11.22 13.46
N LYS A 349 23.59 -11.52 13.65
CA LYS A 349 24.60 -10.53 14.03
C LYS A 349 24.69 -9.42 13.00
N LYS A 350 24.82 -9.77 11.73
CA LYS A 350 24.92 -8.82 10.62
C LYS A 350 23.67 -7.93 10.55
N THR A 351 22.48 -8.51 10.54
CA THR A 351 21.22 -7.74 10.45
C THR A 351 21.04 -6.79 11.64
N ARG A 352 21.50 -7.17 12.83
CA ARG A 352 21.45 -6.33 14.03
C ARG A 352 22.48 -5.19 14.00
N GLU A 353 23.73 -5.49 13.64
CA GLU A 353 24.86 -4.55 13.76
C GLU A 353 24.96 -3.59 12.57
N THR A 354 24.73 -4.08 11.35
CA THR A 354 24.92 -3.28 10.12
C THR A 354 23.62 -2.73 9.54
N ASN A 355 22.47 -3.12 10.12
CA ASN A 355 21.12 -2.80 9.62
C ASN A 355 20.90 -3.27 8.16
N GLU A 356 21.70 -4.25 7.70
CA GLU A 356 21.60 -4.85 6.37
C GLU A 356 20.62 -6.02 6.36
N LYS A 357 19.95 -6.20 5.23
CA LYS A 357 19.05 -7.33 5.01
C LYS A 357 19.85 -8.62 4.86
N PHE A 358 19.35 -9.70 5.46
CA PHE A 358 19.80 -11.05 5.18
C PHE A 358 18.92 -11.60 4.05
N GLU A 359 19.42 -11.62 2.81
CA GLU A 359 18.60 -11.94 1.63
C GLU A 359 18.76 -13.40 1.18
N GLN A 360 17.61 -14.06 0.98
CA GLN A 360 17.39 -15.31 0.23
C GLN A 360 18.45 -16.39 0.43
N THR A 361 18.64 -16.82 1.68
CA THR A 361 19.50 -17.96 1.98
C THR A 361 18.67 -19.22 2.15
N GLU A 362 19.09 -20.31 1.50
CA GLU A 362 18.54 -21.64 1.69
C GLU A 362 19.11 -22.25 2.97
N LEU A 363 18.22 -22.63 3.90
CA LEU A 363 18.57 -23.26 5.16
C LEU A 363 17.82 -24.59 5.30
N LYS A 364 18.44 -25.54 5.99
CA LYS A 364 17.77 -26.76 6.44
C LYS A 364 17.16 -26.48 7.81
N ALA A 365 15.86 -26.69 7.91
CA ALA A 365 15.12 -26.60 9.15
C ALA A 365 14.52 -27.96 9.52
N MET A 366 14.15 -28.09 10.79
CA MET A 366 13.49 -29.26 11.34
C MET A 366 12.14 -28.85 11.91
N ASN A 367 11.08 -29.56 11.54
CA ASN A 367 9.76 -29.33 12.10
C ASN A 367 9.58 -30.05 13.45
N SER A 368 8.45 -29.82 14.11
CA SER A 368 8.11 -30.41 15.42
C SER A 368 8.19 -31.96 15.47
N LYS A 369 8.06 -32.62 14.32
CA LYS A 369 8.06 -34.08 14.18
C LYS A 369 9.43 -34.65 13.84
N GLY A 370 10.47 -33.81 13.77
CA GLY A 370 11.83 -34.22 13.42
C GLY A 370 12.08 -34.37 11.92
N GLU A 371 11.13 -34.00 11.06
CA GLU A 371 11.33 -34.07 9.61
C GLU A 371 12.15 -32.86 9.14
N LYS A 372 13.10 -33.11 8.23
CA LYS A 372 13.91 -32.06 7.61
C LYS A 372 13.13 -31.39 6.49
N ILE A 373 13.05 -30.07 6.53
CA ILE A 373 12.47 -29.22 5.48
C ILE A 373 13.54 -28.25 4.97
N ILE A 374 13.44 -27.86 3.70
CA ILE A 374 14.32 -26.86 3.11
C ILE A 374 13.53 -25.55 3.06
N ILE A 375 14.05 -24.52 3.70
CA ILE A 375 13.42 -23.20 3.77
C ILE A 375 14.28 -22.15 3.07
N GLU A 376 13.61 -21.25 2.34
CA GLU A 376 14.20 -20.02 1.83
C GLU A 376 13.88 -18.90 2.83
N VAL A 377 14.91 -18.24 3.35
CA VAL A 377 14.77 -17.26 4.45
C VAL A 377 15.23 -15.87 4.02
N SER A 378 14.44 -14.86 4.38
CA SER A 378 14.80 -13.44 4.32
C SER A 378 14.59 -12.81 5.69
N ALA A 379 15.55 -12.02 6.19
CA ALA A 379 15.42 -11.31 7.45
C ALA A 379 15.72 -9.81 7.29
N ILE A 380 14.91 -8.98 7.93
CA ILE A 380 15.04 -7.53 7.92
C ILE A 380 15.00 -6.97 9.35
N PRO A 381 15.79 -5.93 9.65
CA PRO A 381 15.72 -5.26 10.94
C PRO A 381 14.45 -4.40 11.00
N ILE A 382 13.74 -4.44 12.13
CA ILE A 382 12.54 -3.65 12.38
C ILE A 382 12.53 -3.11 13.81
N THR A 383 11.62 -2.17 14.07
CA THR A 383 11.24 -1.80 15.44
C THR A 383 9.92 -2.50 15.78
N PHE A 384 9.89 -3.23 16.89
CA PHE A 384 8.72 -3.95 17.37
C PHE A 384 8.55 -3.71 18.87
N ASP A 385 7.39 -3.19 19.28
CA ASP A 385 7.12 -2.66 20.63
C ASP A 385 8.20 -1.69 21.11
N GLU A 386 8.56 -0.71 20.27
CA GLU A 386 9.58 0.33 20.53
C GLU A 386 11.02 -0.17 20.72
N GLU A 387 11.25 -1.49 20.62
CA GLU A 387 12.57 -2.11 20.71
C GLU A 387 13.05 -2.62 19.34
N ALA A 388 14.37 -2.70 19.16
CA ALA A 388 14.96 -3.29 17.96
C ALA A 388 14.67 -4.80 17.92
N ALA A 389 14.21 -5.28 16.77
CA ALA A 389 13.89 -6.68 16.52
C ALA A 389 14.20 -7.05 15.06
N ILE A 390 14.11 -8.34 14.74
CA ILE A 390 14.32 -8.84 13.38
C ILE A 390 13.05 -9.54 12.92
N HIS A 391 12.52 -9.09 11.78
CA HIS A 391 11.41 -9.73 11.10
C HIS A 391 11.94 -10.71 10.06
N VAL A 392 11.54 -11.96 10.19
CA VAL A 392 11.96 -13.07 9.33
C VAL A 392 10.76 -13.56 8.54
N ILE A 393 10.96 -13.68 7.24
CA ILE A 393 10.04 -14.30 6.31
C ILE A 393 10.70 -15.56 5.79
N PHE A 394 10.00 -16.69 5.86
CA PHE A 394 10.49 -17.90 5.23
C PHE A 394 9.41 -18.67 4.46
N ARG A 395 9.87 -19.42 3.47
CA ARG A 395 9.04 -20.27 2.63
C ARG A 395 9.60 -21.69 2.60
N ASP A 396 8.73 -22.68 2.78
CA ASP A 396 9.08 -24.09 2.54
C ASP A 396 9.23 -24.33 1.03
N ILE A 397 10.44 -24.64 0.61
CA ILE A 397 10.80 -24.92 -0.78
C ILE A 397 11.15 -26.41 -1.00
N THR A 398 10.85 -27.29 -0.04
CA THR A 398 11.19 -28.72 -0.09
C THR A 398 10.65 -29.37 -1.37
N LYS A 399 9.34 -29.22 -1.65
CA LYS A 399 8.72 -29.77 -2.88
C LYS A 399 9.32 -29.20 -4.16
N ARG A 400 9.66 -27.90 -4.16
CA ARG A 400 10.28 -27.25 -5.31
C ARG A 400 11.65 -27.88 -5.59
N LYS A 401 12.48 -28.07 -4.57
CA LYS A 401 13.80 -28.70 -4.68
C LYS A 401 13.73 -30.17 -5.10
N GLU A 402 12.75 -30.92 -4.61
CA GLU A 402 12.50 -32.29 -5.06
C GLU A 402 12.14 -32.33 -6.55
N MET A 403 11.27 -31.43 -7.01
CA MET A 403 10.88 -31.35 -8.41
C MET A 403 12.05 -30.94 -9.31
N GLU A 404 12.85 -29.95 -8.91
CA GLU A 404 14.07 -29.55 -9.63
C GLU A 404 15.05 -30.73 -9.79
N ARG A 405 15.28 -31.50 -8.72
CA ARG A 405 16.14 -32.71 -8.77
C ARG A 405 15.57 -33.79 -9.68
N ASN A 406 14.26 -34.03 -9.64
CA ASN A 406 13.61 -35.02 -10.50
C ASN A 406 13.68 -34.63 -11.98
N LEU A 407 13.45 -33.34 -12.29
CA LEU A 407 13.60 -32.81 -13.64
C LEU A 407 15.03 -32.97 -14.16
N GLN A 408 16.03 -32.69 -13.31
CA GLN A 408 17.43 -32.85 -13.69
C GLN A 408 17.77 -34.32 -14.00
N LYS A 409 17.34 -35.26 -13.15
CA LYS A 409 17.53 -36.69 -13.42
C LYS A 409 16.86 -37.14 -14.72
N LEU A 410 15.62 -36.72 -14.96
CA LEU A 410 14.90 -37.07 -16.18
C LEU A 410 15.57 -36.49 -17.43
N ASN A 411 16.08 -35.26 -17.35
CA ASN A 411 16.83 -34.64 -18.45
C ASN A 411 18.13 -35.41 -18.73
N GLU A 412 18.86 -35.83 -17.70
CA GLU A 412 20.05 -36.66 -17.85
C GLU A 412 19.72 -38.03 -18.48
N GLU A 413 18.61 -38.65 -18.10
CA GLU A 413 18.12 -39.90 -18.71
C GLU A 413 17.74 -39.72 -20.18
N LEU A 414 17.01 -38.65 -20.51
CA LEU A 414 16.66 -38.31 -21.90
C LEU A 414 17.90 -38.08 -22.76
N GLN A 415 18.91 -37.38 -22.23
CA GLN A 415 20.17 -37.18 -22.94
C GLN A 415 20.92 -38.49 -23.20
N LYS A 416 20.86 -39.45 -22.26
CA LYS A 416 21.43 -40.80 -22.45
C LYS A 416 20.71 -41.61 -23.52
N LEU A 417 19.39 -41.44 -23.66
CA LEU A 417 18.56 -42.18 -24.62
C LEU A 417 18.66 -41.65 -26.07
N SER A 418 19.20 -40.45 -26.29
CA SER A 418 19.36 -39.87 -27.63
C SER A 418 20.62 -40.43 -28.35
N ALA A 419 20.47 -41.58 -29.00
CA ALA A 419 21.53 -42.30 -29.73
C ALA A 419 21.68 -41.91 -31.22
N ILE A 420 20.74 -41.13 -31.76
CA ILE A 420 20.64 -40.82 -33.20
C ILE A 420 21.01 -39.35 -33.44
N ASP A 421 21.68 -39.06 -34.55
CA ASP A 421 21.96 -37.72 -35.03
C ASP A 421 20.69 -37.11 -35.65
N GLY A 422 20.28 -35.95 -35.15
CA GLY A 422 19.02 -35.31 -35.55
C GLY A 422 18.95 -34.83 -37.01
N LEU A 423 20.09 -34.70 -37.69
CA LEU A 423 20.12 -34.30 -39.10
C LEU A 423 20.10 -35.51 -40.04
N THR A 424 20.98 -36.47 -39.81
CA THR A 424 21.26 -37.60 -40.72
C THR A 424 20.48 -38.86 -40.39
N ASN A 425 19.85 -38.92 -39.19
CA ASN A 425 19.07 -40.06 -38.69
C ASN A 425 19.85 -41.39 -38.58
N ILE A 426 21.18 -41.31 -38.58
CA ILE A 426 22.08 -42.41 -38.22
C ILE A 426 22.59 -42.22 -36.79
N PRO A 427 23.20 -43.23 -36.16
CA PRO A 427 23.84 -43.07 -34.85
C PRO A 427 24.76 -41.83 -34.74
N ASN A 428 24.76 -41.19 -33.57
CA ASN A 428 25.64 -40.06 -33.27
C ASN A 428 26.98 -40.52 -32.67
N ARG A 429 27.93 -39.60 -32.49
CA ARG A 429 29.24 -39.88 -31.88
C ARG A 429 29.15 -40.59 -30.53
N ARG A 430 28.18 -40.26 -29.68
CA ARG A 430 28.01 -40.92 -28.38
C ARG A 430 27.64 -42.39 -28.53
N TYR A 431 26.75 -42.72 -29.46
CA TYR A 431 26.44 -44.12 -29.76
C TYR A 431 27.67 -44.83 -30.34
N PHE A 432 28.41 -44.16 -31.24
CA PHE A 432 29.67 -44.68 -31.77
C PHE A 432 30.67 -45.03 -30.66
N ASP A 433 30.98 -44.10 -29.75
CA ASP A 433 31.96 -44.31 -28.68
C ASP A 433 31.56 -45.52 -27.81
N ASN A 434 30.28 -45.58 -27.43
CA ASN A 434 29.74 -46.68 -26.63
C ASN A 434 29.75 -48.02 -27.37
N TYR A 435 29.41 -48.03 -28.67
CA TYR A 435 29.40 -49.25 -29.47
C TYR A 435 30.82 -49.73 -29.76
N LEU A 436 31.74 -48.81 -30.09
CA LEU A 436 33.14 -49.13 -30.35
C LEU A 436 33.80 -49.74 -29.11
N GLN A 437 33.60 -49.16 -27.93
CA GLN A 437 34.14 -49.72 -26.69
C GLN A 437 33.61 -51.14 -26.44
N LYS A 438 32.32 -51.39 -26.66
CA LYS A 438 31.72 -52.73 -26.54
C LYS A 438 32.34 -53.72 -27.53
N GLN A 439 32.52 -53.31 -28.78
CA GLN A 439 33.10 -54.16 -29.82
C GLN A 439 34.61 -54.38 -29.61
N TRP A 440 35.32 -53.39 -29.06
CA TRP A 440 36.71 -53.52 -28.63
C TRP A 440 36.87 -54.60 -27.58
N ASP A 441 36.07 -54.53 -26.51
CA ASP A 441 36.11 -55.52 -25.43
C ASP A 441 35.72 -56.92 -25.92
N HIS A 442 34.77 -56.99 -26.86
CA HIS A 442 34.36 -58.25 -27.50
C HIS A 442 35.49 -58.85 -28.36
N ALA A 443 36.08 -58.04 -29.25
CA ALA A 443 37.17 -58.45 -30.13
C ALA A 443 38.41 -58.88 -29.35
N LYS A 444 38.74 -58.16 -28.27
CA LYS A 444 39.83 -58.50 -27.34
C LYS A 444 39.64 -59.87 -26.70
N ARG A 445 38.44 -60.15 -26.18
CA ARG A 445 38.11 -61.44 -25.54
C ARG A 445 38.12 -62.61 -26.52
N ASN A 446 37.62 -62.40 -27.72
CA ASN A 446 37.43 -63.46 -28.72
C ASN A 446 38.58 -63.58 -29.71
N GLN A 447 39.63 -62.76 -29.56
CA GLN A 447 40.76 -62.68 -30.50
C GLN A 447 40.29 -62.49 -31.95
N ALA A 448 39.28 -61.63 -32.13
CA ALA A 448 38.67 -61.35 -33.42
C ALA A 448 39.16 -60.02 -33.99
N SER A 449 39.21 -59.91 -35.31
CA SER A 449 39.60 -58.67 -35.99
C SER A 449 38.51 -57.60 -35.82
N LEU A 450 38.91 -56.37 -35.51
CA LEU A 450 38.04 -55.21 -35.47
C LEU A 450 38.60 -54.17 -36.44
N SER A 451 37.74 -53.69 -37.33
CA SER A 451 38.08 -52.63 -38.29
C SER A 451 37.28 -51.36 -38.01
N LEU A 452 37.94 -50.22 -38.18
CA LEU A 452 37.37 -48.88 -38.04
C LEU A 452 37.67 -48.10 -39.31
N ILE A 453 36.63 -47.47 -39.85
CA ILE A 453 36.73 -46.55 -40.97
C ILE A 453 36.40 -45.16 -40.45
N MET A 454 37.30 -44.21 -40.68
CA MET A 454 37.06 -42.78 -40.50
C MET A 454 36.97 -42.16 -41.90
N LEU A 455 35.94 -41.36 -42.16
CA LEU A 455 35.78 -40.69 -43.44
C LEU A 455 35.28 -39.27 -43.30
N ASP A 456 35.62 -38.45 -44.29
CA ASP A 456 35.30 -37.03 -44.34
C ASP A 456 34.94 -36.61 -45.77
N ILE A 457 33.99 -35.69 -45.89
CA ILE A 457 33.56 -35.16 -47.19
C ILE A 457 34.56 -34.13 -47.70
N ASP A 458 35.16 -34.42 -48.85
CA ASP A 458 36.21 -33.60 -49.42
C ASP A 458 35.71 -32.18 -49.74
N PHE A 459 36.41 -31.19 -49.18
CA PHE A 459 36.09 -29.77 -49.34
C PHE A 459 34.64 -29.38 -48.96
N PHE A 460 34.04 -30.03 -47.96
CA PHE A 460 32.66 -29.74 -47.55
C PHE A 460 32.42 -28.28 -47.12
N LYS A 461 33.42 -27.63 -46.53
CA LYS A 461 33.35 -26.19 -46.25
C LYS A 461 33.14 -25.38 -47.53
N LYS A 462 33.92 -25.64 -48.59
CA LYS A 462 33.75 -24.96 -49.89
C LYS A 462 32.41 -25.29 -50.54
N TYR A 463 31.89 -26.50 -50.33
CA TYR A 463 30.54 -26.88 -50.77
C TYR A 463 29.48 -25.99 -50.11
N ASN A 464 29.55 -25.82 -48.78
CA ASN A 464 28.64 -24.95 -48.04
C ASN A 464 28.79 -23.48 -48.43
N ASP A 465 30.02 -23.02 -48.67
CA ASP A 465 30.26 -21.64 -49.10
C ASP A 465 29.65 -21.35 -50.48
N THR A 466 29.63 -22.33 -51.40
CA THR A 466 29.02 -22.20 -52.73
C THR A 466 27.51 -22.38 -52.72
N TYR A 467 26.99 -23.43 -52.06
CA TYR A 467 25.59 -23.85 -52.19
C TYR A 467 24.71 -23.54 -50.96
N GLY A 468 25.32 -23.02 -49.90
CA GLY A 468 24.66 -22.72 -48.63
C GLY A 468 24.48 -23.94 -47.72
N HIS A 469 24.39 -23.70 -46.41
CA HIS A 469 24.26 -24.74 -45.40
C HIS A 469 23.06 -25.69 -45.59
N LEU A 470 21.94 -25.20 -46.14
CA LEU A 470 20.75 -26.04 -46.38
C LEU A 470 21.01 -27.14 -47.44
N MET A 471 21.78 -26.81 -48.48
CA MET A 471 22.22 -27.79 -49.46
C MET A 471 23.28 -28.71 -48.86
N GLY A 472 24.15 -28.19 -48.00
CA GLY A 472 25.07 -28.99 -47.18
C GLY A 472 24.36 -30.05 -46.34
N ASP A 473 23.31 -29.67 -45.63
CA ASP A 473 22.49 -30.57 -44.82
C ASP A 473 21.85 -31.68 -45.67
N THR A 474 21.41 -31.33 -46.87
CA THR A 474 20.86 -32.29 -47.84
C THR A 474 21.95 -33.25 -48.35
N CYS A 475 23.15 -32.74 -48.61
CA CYS A 475 24.32 -33.54 -48.97
C CYS A 475 24.67 -34.54 -47.85
N LEU A 476 24.76 -34.08 -46.61
CA LEU A 476 25.05 -34.93 -45.43
C LEU A 476 24.03 -36.06 -45.26
N LYS A 477 22.73 -35.76 -45.46
CA LYS A 477 21.66 -36.79 -45.43
C LYS A 477 21.85 -37.84 -46.52
N LYS A 478 22.15 -37.43 -47.75
CA LYS A 478 22.38 -38.35 -48.88
C LYS A 478 23.63 -39.21 -48.67
N VAL A 479 24.71 -38.61 -48.16
CA VAL A 479 25.96 -39.32 -47.83
C VAL A 479 25.70 -40.34 -46.73
N ALA A 480 25.06 -39.95 -45.63
CA ALA A 480 24.71 -40.85 -44.53
C ALA A 480 23.88 -42.06 -44.99
N ALA A 481 22.83 -41.80 -45.78
CA ALA A 481 21.98 -42.85 -46.33
C ALA A 481 22.77 -43.78 -47.27
N SER A 482 23.62 -43.23 -48.14
CA SER A 482 24.44 -44.04 -49.04
C SER A 482 25.42 -44.93 -48.28
N ILE A 483 26.12 -44.41 -47.28
CA ILE A 483 27.00 -45.22 -46.41
C ILE A 483 26.20 -46.35 -45.76
N GLN A 484 25.06 -46.03 -45.14
CA GLN A 484 24.22 -47.02 -44.48
C GLN A 484 23.75 -48.13 -45.45
N HIS A 485 23.36 -47.79 -46.69
CA HIS A 485 22.97 -48.76 -47.70
C HIS A 485 24.13 -49.61 -48.26
N LYS A 486 25.39 -49.18 -48.09
CA LYS A 486 26.57 -49.98 -48.45
C LYS A 486 27.03 -50.90 -47.32
N LEU A 487 26.40 -50.87 -46.15
CA LEU A 487 26.65 -51.81 -45.06
C LEU A 487 25.58 -52.90 -45.06
N TYR A 488 26.01 -54.15 -45.18
CA TYR A 488 25.09 -55.28 -45.37
C TYR A 488 24.93 -56.15 -44.12
N ARG A 489 25.89 -56.09 -43.19
CA ARG A 489 25.82 -56.85 -41.93
C ARG A 489 25.12 -55.98 -40.88
N SER A 490 24.25 -56.60 -40.09
CA SER A 490 23.56 -55.93 -38.99
C SER A 490 24.48 -55.46 -37.85
N LEU A 491 25.70 -55.99 -37.79
CA LEU A 491 26.73 -55.60 -36.81
C LEU A 491 27.55 -54.37 -37.26
N ASP A 492 27.50 -54.02 -38.55
CA ASP A 492 28.21 -52.87 -39.09
C ASP A 492 27.43 -51.61 -38.73
N VAL A 493 28.09 -50.66 -38.06
CA VAL A 493 27.45 -49.42 -37.60
C VAL A 493 28.13 -48.23 -38.24
N VAL A 494 27.36 -47.41 -38.96
CA VAL A 494 27.75 -46.06 -39.35
C VAL A 494 27.25 -45.06 -38.30
N ALA A 495 28.09 -44.07 -37.98
CA ALA A 495 27.72 -42.95 -37.13
C ALA A 495 28.25 -41.63 -37.70
N ARG A 496 27.54 -40.54 -37.42
CA ARG A 496 28.08 -39.20 -37.67
C ARG A 496 28.98 -38.81 -36.51
N TYR A 497 30.26 -38.66 -36.79
CA TYR A 497 31.29 -38.43 -35.77
C TYR A 497 31.37 -36.93 -35.38
N GLY A 498 31.22 -36.03 -36.34
CA GLY A 498 31.12 -34.59 -36.08
C GLY A 498 31.20 -33.79 -37.37
N GLY A 499 30.43 -32.70 -37.50
CA GLY A 499 30.44 -31.90 -38.74
C GLY A 499 30.13 -32.75 -39.99
N GLU A 500 31.10 -32.84 -40.88
CA GLU A 500 31.12 -33.63 -42.13
C GLU A 500 31.78 -35.02 -42.00
N GLU A 501 32.24 -35.38 -40.81
CA GLU A 501 32.93 -36.64 -40.53
C GLU A 501 31.96 -37.76 -40.16
N PHE A 502 32.21 -38.94 -40.72
CA PHE A 502 31.49 -40.17 -40.40
C PHE A 502 32.49 -41.25 -39.98
N ALA A 503 32.02 -42.17 -39.15
CA ALA A 503 32.79 -43.32 -38.73
C ALA A 503 31.98 -44.59 -38.94
N VAL A 504 32.65 -45.67 -39.36
CA VAL A 504 32.05 -47.00 -39.52
C VAL A 504 32.82 -48.01 -38.70
N ILE A 505 32.10 -48.72 -37.83
CA ILE A 505 32.64 -49.81 -37.01
C ILE A 505 32.28 -51.12 -37.70
N LEU A 506 33.29 -51.95 -37.96
CA LEU A 506 33.17 -53.24 -38.65
C LEU A 506 33.70 -54.36 -37.72
N PRO A 507 32.84 -54.93 -36.86
CA PRO A 507 33.22 -56.06 -36.01
C PRO A 507 33.60 -57.29 -36.85
N GLU A 508 34.54 -58.09 -36.35
CA GLU A 508 34.95 -59.37 -36.96
C GLU A 508 35.28 -59.22 -38.45
N THR A 509 36.02 -58.18 -38.80
CA THR A 509 36.35 -57.82 -40.18
C THR A 509 37.84 -57.55 -40.28
N LYS A 510 38.52 -58.32 -41.14
CA LYS A 510 39.96 -58.15 -41.42
C LYS A 510 40.19 -56.95 -42.35
N LEU A 511 41.42 -56.43 -42.35
CA LEU A 511 41.81 -55.27 -43.14
C LEU A 511 41.39 -55.36 -44.62
N LYS A 512 41.64 -56.50 -45.27
CA LYS A 512 41.31 -56.70 -46.69
C LYS A 512 39.83 -56.46 -46.99
N ASP A 513 38.95 -56.99 -46.14
CA ASP A 513 37.50 -56.84 -46.30
C ASP A 513 37.06 -55.43 -45.92
N ALA A 514 37.65 -54.83 -44.89
CA ALA A 514 37.41 -53.45 -44.51
C ALA A 514 37.78 -52.46 -45.62
N LEU A 515 38.90 -52.68 -46.32
CA LEU A 515 39.31 -51.89 -47.49
C LEU A 515 38.32 -52.04 -48.65
N ALA A 516 37.82 -53.27 -48.90
CA ALA A 516 36.79 -53.49 -49.92
C ALA A 516 35.47 -52.76 -49.59
N ILE A 517 35.07 -52.74 -48.31
CA ILE A 517 33.91 -51.99 -47.82
C ILE A 517 34.15 -50.48 -47.96
N ALA A 518 35.32 -49.98 -47.54
CA ALA A 518 35.70 -48.58 -47.68
C ALA A 518 35.65 -48.11 -49.14
N GLU A 519 36.22 -48.88 -50.06
CA GLU A 519 36.21 -48.54 -51.49
C GLU A 519 34.79 -48.62 -52.08
N ARG A 520 33.96 -49.56 -51.61
CA ARG A 520 32.53 -49.61 -51.97
C ARG A 520 31.78 -48.38 -51.49
N ILE A 521 32.08 -47.88 -50.28
CA ILE A 521 31.51 -46.65 -49.74
C ILE A 521 31.96 -45.45 -50.59
N ARG A 522 33.26 -45.33 -50.86
CA ARG A 522 33.84 -44.25 -51.69
C ARG A 522 33.17 -44.15 -53.06
N ARG A 523 33.14 -45.26 -53.82
CA ARG A 523 32.46 -45.33 -55.13
C ARG A 523 30.95 -45.11 -54.99
N GLY A 524 30.37 -45.56 -53.89
CA GLY A 524 28.96 -45.36 -53.56
C GLY A 524 28.59 -43.89 -53.43
N ILE A 525 29.45 -43.07 -52.82
CA ILE A 525 29.26 -41.61 -52.74
C ILE A 525 29.50 -40.94 -54.09
N GLU A 526 30.58 -41.32 -54.78
CA GLU A 526 30.92 -40.79 -56.11
C GLU A 526 29.77 -41.01 -57.12
N SER A 527 29.13 -42.19 -57.09
CA SER A 527 27.97 -42.52 -57.95
C SER A 527 26.67 -41.78 -57.63
N LEU A 528 26.61 -40.98 -56.54
CA LEU A 528 25.46 -40.12 -56.27
C LEU A 528 25.39 -38.90 -57.20
N HIS A 529 26.49 -38.56 -57.89
CA HIS A 529 26.61 -37.41 -58.78
C HIS A 529 26.08 -36.11 -58.16
N ILE A 530 26.47 -35.85 -56.91
CA ILE A 530 26.13 -34.60 -56.22
C ILE A 530 27.13 -33.55 -56.68
N SER A 531 26.71 -32.59 -57.50
CA SER A 531 27.60 -31.56 -58.05
C SER A 531 28.34 -30.76 -56.97
N HIS A 532 29.65 -30.61 -57.13
CA HIS A 532 30.56 -29.85 -56.27
C HIS A 532 31.51 -28.99 -57.12
N ALA A 533 30.99 -27.90 -57.71
CA ALA A 533 31.73 -27.06 -58.66
C ALA A 533 32.94 -26.31 -58.06
N SER A 534 33.06 -26.23 -56.73
CA SER A 534 34.19 -25.59 -56.04
C SER A 534 35.22 -26.58 -55.50
N SER A 535 35.06 -27.87 -55.80
CA SER A 535 36.03 -28.91 -55.49
C SER A 535 37.20 -28.87 -56.44
N GLU A 536 38.40 -29.09 -55.92
CA GLU A 536 39.62 -29.22 -56.72
C GLU A 536 39.91 -30.67 -57.14
N VAL A 537 39.02 -31.61 -56.76
CA VAL A 537 39.23 -33.06 -56.91
C VAL A 537 38.34 -33.67 -58.00
N SER A 538 37.08 -33.26 -58.06
CA SER A 538 36.06 -33.77 -58.98
C SER A 538 34.90 -32.78 -59.07
N ASP A 539 34.17 -32.78 -60.19
CA ASP A 539 32.93 -31.99 -60.35
C ASP A 539 31.79 -32.50 -59.45
N ASP A 540 31.97 -33.65 -58.79
CA ASP A 540 31.05 -34.27 -57.85
C ASP A 540 31.63 -34.35 -56.42
N VAL A 541 30.76 -34.45 -55.42
CA VAL A 541 31.12 -34.70 -54.02
C VAL A 541 31.88 -36.02 -53.91
N THR A 542 33.05 -35.96 -53.28
CA THR A 542 33.93 -37.11 -53.02
C THR A 542 34.24 -37.21 -51.53
N ILE A 543 34.76 -38.35 -51.10
CA ILE A 543 35.13 -38.59 -49.71
C ILE A 543 36.55 -39.16 -49.63
N SER A 544 37.28 -38.72 -48.60
CA SER A 544 38.53 -39.33 -48.19
C SER A 544 38.26 -40.33 -47.07
N ILE A 545 38.94 -41.47 -47.10
CA ILE A 545 38.70 -42.56 -46.14
C ILE A 545 40.02 -43.06 -45.54
N GLY A 546 40.07 -43.15 -44.22
CA GLY A 546 41.10 -43.82 -43.45
C GLY A 546 40.59 -45.11 -42.83
N VAL A 547 41.34 -46.20 -42.97
CA VAL A 547 41.00 -47.52 -42.41
C VAL A 547 42.08 -47.96 -41.43
N ALA A 548 41.66 -48.43 -40.26
CA ALA A 548 42.49 -49.17 -39.32
C ALA A 548 41.85 -50.53 -39.03
N SER A 549 42.68 -51.57 -38.93
CA SER A 549 42.24 -52.92 -38.57
C SER A 549 43.27 -53.54 -37.65
N LEU A 550 42.81 -54.18 -36.58
CA LEU A 550 43.67 -54.89 -35.64
C LEU A 550 42.91 -56.00 -34.91
N ILE A 551 43.64 -56.83 -34.15
CA ILE A 551 43.07 -57.69 -33.12
C ILE A 551 43.48 -57.08 -31.77
N PRO A 552 42.56 -56.51 -30.97
CA PRO A 552 42.93 -55.74 -29.79
C PRO A 552 43.73 -56.55 -28.76
N ARG A 553 44.83 -56.00 -28.27
CA ARG A 553 45.67 -56.57 -27.20
C ARG A 553 45.61 -55.74 -25.91
N ASP A 554 46.13 -56.30 -24.81
CA ASP A 554 46.14 -55.62 -23.50
C ASP A 554 46.92 -54.30 -23.48
N SER A 555 47.94 -54.17 -24.32
CA SER A 555 48.79 -52.97 -24.43
C SER A 555 48.23 -51.87 -25.32
N GLU A 556 47.04 -52.06 -25.90
CA GLU A 556 46.44 -51.17 -26.89
C GLU A 556 45.15 -50.53 -26.33
N SER A 557 44.77 -49.36 -26.85
CA SER A 557 43.56 -48.64 -26.40
C SER A 557 42.67 -48.24 -27.58
N VAL A 558 41.39 -48.00 -27.29
CA VAL A 558 40.41 -47.52 -28.28
C VAL A 558 40.83 -46.17 -28.87
N GLU A 559 41.40 -45.29 -28.06
CA GLU A 559 41.88 -43.97 -28.50
C GLU A 559 43.02 -44.09 -29.51
N MET A 560 43.95 -45.02 -29.30
CA MET A 560 45.02 -45.31 -30.26
C MET A 560 44.45 -45.84 -31.59
N PHE A 561 43.43 -46.68 -31.52
CA PHE A 561 42.77 -47.24 -32.70
C PHE A 561 42.05 -46.17 -33.53
N ILE A 562 41.29 -45.28 -32.88
CA ILE A 562 40.65 -44.12 -33.52
C ILE A 562 41.73 -43.23 -34.16
N THR A 563 42.79 -42.92 -33.42
CA THR A 563 43.90 -42.08 -33.89
C THR A 563 44.58 -42.70 -35.12
N THR A 564 44.69 -44.03 -35.18
CA THR A 564 45.28 -44.74 -36.33
C THR A 564 44.42 -44.59 -37.58
N ALA A 565 43.10 -44.72 -37.44
CA ALA A 565 42.16 -44.50 -38.55
C ALA A 565 42.15 -43.04 -39.01
N ASP A 566 42.22 -42.09 -38.08
CA ASP A 566 42.28 -40.66 -38.35
C ASP A 566 43.58 -40.26 -39.09
N GLN A 567 44.73 -40.80 -38.67
CA GLN A 567 45.99 -40.60 -39.39
C GLN A 567 45.93 -41.13 -40.82
N ALA A 568 45.28 -42.27 -41.05
CA ALA A 568 45.08 -42.80 -42.39
C ALA A 568 44.16 -41.87 -43.21
N LEU A 569 43.11 -41.32 -42.61
CA LEU A 569 42.22 -40.35 -43.25
C LEU A 569 42.97 -39.08 -43.64
N TYR A 570 43.82 -38.57 -42.74
CA TYR A 570 44.69 -37.44 -43.01
C TYR A 570 45.64 -37.70 -44.19
N ARG A 571 46.21 -38.91 -44.30
CA ARG A 571 47.00 -39.31 -45.47
C ARG A 571 46.17 -39.33 -46.75
N ALA A 572 44.93 -39.83 -46.71
CA ALA A 572 44.03 -39.80 -47.88
C ALA A 572 43.76 -38.36 -48.34
N LYS A 573 43.51 -37.44 -47.40
CA LYS A 573 43.31 -36.02 -47.70
C LYS A 573 44.55 -35.36 -48.35
N ASN A 574 45.75 -35.76 -47.94
CA ASN A 574 47.00 -35.18 -48.47
C ASN A 574 47.46 -35.83 -49.78
N ASN A 575 47.13 -37.10 -50.02
CA ASN A 575 47.52 -37.83 -51.24
C ASN A 575 46.61 -37.55 -52.44
N GLY A 576 45.85 -36.45 -52.42
CA GLY A 576 44.97 -36.05 -53.51
C GLY A 576 43.49 -36.33 -53.29
N ARG A 577 43.06 -36.75 -52.08
CA ARG A 577 41.65 -36.97 -51.70
C ARG A 577 40.98 -38.08 -52.53
N ASN A 578 39.65 -38.24 -52.43
CA ASN A 578 38.85 -39.26 -53.13
C ASN A 578 39.52 -40.64 -53.20
N GLN A 579 39.98 -41.13 -52.04
CA GLN A 579 40.72 -42.39 -51.96
C GLN A 579 40.61 -43.04 -50.58
N VAL A 580 40.95 -44.31 -50.53
CA VAL A 580 41.07 -45.08 -49.29
C VAL A 580 42.55 -45.23 -48.95
N GLN A 581 42.92 -44.87 -47.73
CA GLN A 581 44.24 -45.10 -47.16
C GLN A 581 44.12 -45.92 -45.88
N TYR A 582 45.18 -46.65 -45.53
CA TYR A 582 45.30 -47.38 -44.27
C TYR A 582 46.70 -47.19 -43.70
N ASN A 583 46.87 -47.42 -42.39
CA ASN A 583 48.19 -47.32 -41.76
C ASN A 583 48.91 -48.68 -41.78
N GLN A 584 50.09 -48.74 -42.40
CA GLN A 584 50.90 -49.96 -42.51
C GLN A 584 51.55 -50.37 -41.17
N ASP A 585 51.79 -49.42 -40.26
CA ASP A 585 52.61 -49.65 -39.04
C ASP A 585 51.89 -50.44 -37.93
N LEU A 586 50.56 -50.61 -38.01
CA LEU A 586 49.75 -51.35 -37.02
C LEU A 586 49.04 -52.59 -37.59
N CYS A 587 49.19 -52.86 -38.88
CA CYS A 587 48.43 -53.89 -39.59
C CYS A 587 49.21 -55.20 -39.87
N LEU A 588 50.46 -55.33 -39.44
CA LEU A 588 51.29 -56.50 -39.74
C LEU A 588 51.24 -57.55 -38.63
N LEU A 589 50.16 -58.33 -38.57
CA LEU A 589 50.18 -59.72 -38.06
C LEU A 589 49.03 -60.52 -38.72
N ASP A 590 49.12 -60.76 -40.03
CA ASP A 590 48.60 -61.96 -40.70
C ASP A 590 49.10 -61.96 -42.16
N GLU A 591 50.17 -62.73 -42.40
CA GLU A 591 50.67 -63.35 -43.64
C GLU A 591 50.66 -62.59 -45.00
N ASN A 592 51.82 -62.65 -45.68
CA ASN A 592 52.06 -62.27 -47.07
C ASN A 592 50.90 -62.64 -48.03
N PRO A 593 50.43 -61.75 -48.92
CA PRO A 593 49.67 -62.18 -50.09
C PRO A 593 50.64 -62.69 -51.17
N PRO A 594 50.32 -63.78 -51.90
CA PRO A 594 51.00 -64.07 -53.15
C PRO A 594 50.41 -63.17 -54.26
N PHE A 595 51.34 -62.64 -55.06
CA PHE A 595 51.20 -61.81 -56.27
C PHE A 595 51.24 -60.29 -56.09
#